data_AF-A0A971FT98-F1
#
_entry.id   AF-A0A971FT98-F1
#
_cell.length_a   1.000
_cell.length_b   1.000
_cell.length_c   1.000
_cell.angle_alpha   90.00
_cell.angle_beta   90.00
_cell.angle_gamma   90.00
#
_symmetry.space_group_name_H-M   'P 1'
#
loop_
_entity.id
_entity.type
_entity.pdbx_description
1 polymer ?
#
loop_
_entity_poly.entity_id
_entity_poly.type
_entity_poly.pdbx_seq_one_letter_code
_entity_poly.pdbx_strand_id
1 'polypeptide(L)'
;MAEHWDIYANWNPWHGCTKISPGCKYCYVYRQDEMYGSEISSSDCRKTAQFNLPIKRKRDKTWKIESGKMVFTCFTSDFLLKDADTWRSECWQMMKERSDLWFYFFTD
;
A
#
# COMPACT_ATOMS: atom_id res chain seq x y z
N MET A 1 -10.38 -26.19 -16.66
CA MET A 1 -9.79 -24.84 -16.79
C MET A 1 -9.86 -24.23 -15.40
N ALA A 2 -8.72 -24.05 -14.71
CA ALA A 2 -8.74 -23.49 -13.37
C ALA A 2 -9.11 -22.00 -13.49
N GLU A 3 -10.29 -21.65 -13.01
CA GLU A 3 -10.72 -20.25 -12.91
C GLU A 3 -9.72 -19.53 -11.99
N HIS A 4 -9.03 -18.54 -12.54
CA HIS A 4 -8.03 -17.77 -11.80
C HIS A 4 -8.78 -16.83 -10.86
N TRP A 5 -9.05 -17.31 -9.65
CA TRP A 5 -9.78 -16.58 -8.59
C TRP A 5 -8.91 -15.51 -7.90
N ASP A 6 -7.83 -15.04 -8.53
CA ASP A 6 -6.93 -14.06 -7.92
C ASP A 6 -7.57 -12.66 -7.94
N ILE A 7 -8.56 -12.47 -7.07
CA ILE A 7 -9.34 -11.25 -6.92
C ILE A 7 -8.58 -10.16 -6.18
N TYR A 8 -7.42 -10.47 -5.59
CA TYR A 8 -6.70 -9.57 -4.71
C TYR A 8 -5.44 -9.00 -5.39
N ALA A 9 -5.09 -7.79 -4.98
CA ALA A 9 -3.82 -7.15 -5.30
C ALA A 9 -3.34 -6.37 -4.07
N ASN A 10 -2.03 -6.13 -3.97
CA ASN A 10 -1.44 -5.35 -2.89
C ASN A 10 -0.81 -4.08 -3.44
N TRP A 11 -0.97 -2.98 -2.71
CA TRP A 11 -0.33 -1.70 -3.01
C TRP A 11 0.17 -1.04 -1.72
N ASN A 12 1.49 -0.98 -1.54
CA ASN A 12 2.10 -0.26 -0.43
C ASN A 12 2.77 1.02 -0.97
N PRO A 13 2.06 2.15 -1.09
CA PRO A 13 2.63 3.38 -1.64
C PRO A 13 3.75 3.96 -0.78
N TRP A 14 3.68 3.74 0.53
CA TRP A 14 4.72 4.00 1.51
C TRP A 14 4.83 2.86 2.51
N HIS A 15 5.96 2.82 3.20
CA HIS A 15 6.27 1.88 4.27
C HIS A 15 6.73 2.67 5.50
N GLY A 16 6.45 2.11 6.68
CA GLY A 16 6.72 2.76 7.95
C GLY A 16 5.50 3.53 8.47
N CYS A 17 5.43 3.67 9.79
CA CYS A 17 4.30 4.27 10.50
C CYS A 17 4.77 4.81 11.85
N THR A 18 4.18 5.90 12.34
CA THR A 18 4.38 6.35 13.73
C THR A 18 3.35 5.65 14.63
N LYS A 19 3.77 5.00 15.71
CA LYS A 19 2.83 4.38 16.67
C LYS A 19 1.98 5.46 17.35
N ILE A 20 0.67 5.45 17.11
CA ILE A 20 -0.27 6.47 17.62
C ILE A 20 -1.22 5.99 18.72
N SER A 21 -1.45 4.68 18.86
CA SER A 21 -2.41 4.11 19.80
C SER A 21 -1.86 2.90 20.57
N PRO A 22 -2.47 2.49 21.68
CA PRO A 22 -2.11 1.23 22.36
C PRO A 22 -2.20 0.00 21.47
N GLY A 23 -3.00 0.06 20.39
CA GLY A 23 -3.09 -1.00 19.37
C GLY A 23 -1.76 -1.26 18.66
N CYS A 24 -0.92 -0.24 18.52
CA CYS A 24 0.38 -0.36 17.85
C CYS A 24 1.43 -1.14 18.67
N LYS A 25 1.13 -1.48 19.94
CA LYS A 25 2.09 -2.14 20.87
C LYS A 25 2.72 -3.39 20.26
N TYR A 26 1.92 -4.21 19.56
CA TYR A 26 2.37 -5.45 18.93
C TYR A 26 2.38 -5.40 17.40
N CYS A 27 2.49 -4.20 16.83
CA CYS A 27 2.50 -3.98 15.38
C CYS A 27 3.52 -4.89 14.69
N TYR A 28 3.03 -5.67 13.73
CA TYR A 28 3.81 -6.70 13.08
C TYR A 28 4.87 -6.10 12.13
N VAL A 29 4.65 -4.89 11.59
CA VAL A 29 5.59 -4.20 10.71
C VAL A 29 6.91 -3.96 11.43
N TYR A 30 6.85 -3.36 12.63
CA TYR A 30 8.02 -3.15 13.48
C TYR A 30 8.77 -4.46 13.79
N ARG A 31 8.02 -5.52 14.10
CA ARG A 31 8.62 -6.84 14.38
C ARG A 31 9.31 -7.43 13.15
N GLN A 32 8.69 -7.33 11.97
CA GLN A 32 9.25 -7.86 10.73
C GLN A 32 10.49 -7.08 10.30
N ASP A 33 10.46 -5.75 10.37
CA ASP A 33 11.61 -4.92 10.03
C ASP A 33 12.81 -5.21 10.93
N GLU A 34 12.59 -5.39 12.23
CA GLU A 34 13.64 -5.82 13.17
C GLU A 34 14.18 -7.21 12.81
N MET A 35 13.28 -8.18 12.53
CA MET A 35 13.65 -9.55 12.18
C MET A 35 14.47 -9.64 10.87
N TYR A 36 14.16 -8.79 9.88
CA TYR A 36 14.87 -8.75 8.61
C TYR A 36 16.03 -7.76 8.59
N GLY A 37 16.29 -7.04 9.70
CA GLY A 37 17.40 -6.10 9.82
C GLY A 37 17.26 -4.89 8.90
N SER A 38 16.07 -4.30 8.81
CA SER A 38 15.83 -3.09 8.01
C SER A 38 16.78 -1.96 8.45
N GLU A 39 17.52 -1.39 7.49
CA GLU A 39 18.44 -0.26 7.74
C GLU A 39 17.69 1.03 8.10
N ILE A 40 16.46 1.17 7.62
CA ILE A 40 15.60 2.33 7.89
C ILE A 40 14.58 1.94 8.96
N SER A 41 14.40 2.82 9.95
CA SER A 41 13.46 2.60 11.05
C SER A 41 12.02 2.41 10.55
N SER A 42 11.28 1.51 11.18
CA SER A 42 9.84 1.34 10.95
C SER A 42 9.02 2.57 11.33
N SER A 43 9.56 3.44 12.18
CA SER A 43 8.94 4.74 12.51
C SER A 43 8.93 5.71 11.33
N ASP A 44 9.79 5.49 10.33
CA ASP A 44 10.06 6.50 9.32
C ASP A 44 9.24 6.18 8.06
N CYS A 45 8.18 6.97 7.87
CA CYS A 45 7.32 6.86 6.71
C CYS A 45 8.06 7.32 5.45
N ARG A 46 8.12 6.43 4.44
CA ARG A 46 8.82 6.70 3.17
C ARG A 46 8.07 6.14 1.97
N LYS A 47 8.05 6.88 0.86
CA LYS A 47 7.54 6.38 -0.43
C LYS A 47 8.29 5.10 -0.84
N THR A 48 7.56 4.11 -1.34
CA THR A 48 8.17 2.90 -1.92
C THR A 48 8.24 3.00 -3.45
N ALA A 49 8.98 2.08 -4.07
CA ALA A 49 8.97 1.92 -5.52
C ALA A 49 7.58 1.52 -6.09
N GLN A 50 6.64 1.11 -5.23
CA GLN A 50 5.26 0.78 -5.58
C GLN A 50 4.32 1.99 -5.57
N PHE A 51 4.79 3.20 -5.25
CA PHE A 51 3.94 4.41 -5.17
C PHE A 51 2.97 4.53 -6.35
N ASN A 52 3.46 4.43 -7.59
CA ASN A 52 2.65 4.54 -8.80
C ASN A 52 2.01 3.23 -9.30
N LEU A 53 2.00 2.15 -8.51
CA LEU A 53 1.59 0.81 -8.98
C LEU A 53 0.19 0.74 -9.62
N PRO A 54 -0.87 1.40 -9.11
CA PRO A 54 -2.20 1.31 -9.70
C PRO A 54 -2.25 1.79 -11.16
N ILE A 55 -1.40 2.76 -11.52
CA ILE A 55 -1.32 3.31 -12.87
C ILE A 55 -0.13 2.78 -13.67
N LYS A 56 0.62 1.79 -13.16
CA LYS A 56 1.69 1.16 -13.95
C LYS A 56 1.08 0.26 -15.01
N ARG A 57 1.64 0.34 -16.22
CA ARG A 57 1.30 -0.52 -17.35
C ARG A 57 2.40 -1.56 -17.63
N LYS A 58 2.02 -2.68 -18.21
CA LYS A 58 2.92 -3.68 -18.80
C LYS A 58 3.40 -3.18 -20.18
N ARG A 59 4.31 -3.93 -20.82
CA ARG A 59 4.86 -3.56 -22.15
C ARG A 59 3.80 -3.54 -23.24
N ASP A 60 2.77 -4.37 -23.11
CA ASP A 60 1.61 -4.45 -24.00
C ASP A 60 0.57 -3.34 -23.75
N LYS A 61 0.89 -2.35 -22.90
CA LYS A 61 0.02 -1.24 -22.48
C LYS A 61 -1.18 -1.64 -21.61
N THR A 62 -1.33 -2.91 -21.23
CA THR A 62 -2.34 -3.34 -20.24
C THR A 62 -1.94 -2.89 -18.84
N TRP A 63 -2.91 -2.74 -17.93
CA TRP A 63 -2.63 -2.40 -16.53
C TRP A 63 -1.88 -3.54 -15.82
N LYS A 64 -0.98 -3.19 -14.91
CA LYS A 64 -0.31 -4.20 -14.07
C LYS A 64 -1.28 -4.86 -13.08
N ILE A 65 -2.19 -4.07 -12.50
CA ILE A 65 -3.31 -4.57 -11.70
C ILE A 65 -4.52 -4.65 -12.64
N GLU A 66 -5.01 -5.86 -12.87
CA GLU A 66 -6.18 -6.13 -13.72
C GLU A 66 -7.46 -5.53 -13.12
N SER A 67 -8.38 -5.12 -13.98
CA SER A 67 -9.67 -4.54 -13.58
C SER A 67 -10.50 -5.52 -12.75
N GLY A 68 -11.33 -4.99 -11.84
CA GLY A 68 -12.20 -5.77 -10.98
C GLY A 68 -11.52 -6.34 -9.72
N LYS A 69 -10.22 -6.12 -9.53
CA LYS A 69 -9.50 -6.58 -8.33
C LYS A 69 -9.76 -5.68 -7.11
N MET A 70 -9.70 -6.29 -5.94
CA MET A 70 -9.62 -5.62 -4.64
C MET A 70 -8.15 -5.36 -4.27
N VAL A 71 -7.80 -4.09 -4.10
CA VAL A 71 -6.46 -3.61 -3.78
C VAL A 71 -6.37 -3.32 -2.29
N PHE A 72 -5.65 -4.17 -1.56
CA PHE A 72 -5.26 -3.87 -0.19
C PHE A 72 -4.15 -2.84 -0.18
N THR A 73 -4.42 -1.70 0.46
CA THR A 73 -3.54 -0.54 0.50
C THR A 73 -2.90 -0.42 1.88
N CYS A 74 -1.61 -0.09 1.93
CA CYS A 74 -0.86 0.14 3.17
C CYS A 74 -0.95 -1.05 4.14
N PHE A 75 -0.51 -2.23 3.71
CA PHE A 75 -0.34 -3.34 4.65
C PHE A 75 0.87 -3.09 5.57
N THR A 76 1.91 -2.45 5.06
CA THR A 76 3.17 -2.18 5.79
C THR A 76 3.28 -0.73 6.32
N SER A 77 2.16 -0.04 6.43
CA SER A 77 2.04 1.35 6.88
C SER A 77 0.57 1.63 7.21
N ASP A 78 0.22 2.88 7.51
CA ASP A 78 -1.17 3.33 7.59
C ASP A 78 -1.43 4.38 6.49
N PHE A 79 -2.61 4.34 5.85
CA PHE A 79 -2.93 5.21 4.71
C PHE A 79 -3.23 6.67 5.11
N LEU A 80 -3.70 6.89 6.33
CA LEU A 80 -4.10 8.18 6.89
C LEU A 80 -3.01 8.81 7.76
N LEU A 81 -1.78 8.29 7.71
CA LEU A 81 -0.61 8.89 8.35
C LEU A 81 -0.38 10.33 7.91
N LYS A 82 -0.21 11.23 8.88
CA LYS A 82 0.12 12.64 8.65
C LYS A 82 1.37 12.82 7.78
N ASP A 83 2.38 11.96 7.97
CA ASP A 83 3.63 12.01 7.20
C ASP A 83 3.41 11.79 5.70
N ALA A 84 2.33 11.10 5.32
CA ALA A 84 1.95 10.85 3.93
C ALA A 84 1.02 11.94 3.35
N ASP A 85 0.64 12.98 4.11
CA ASP A 85 -0.30 14.03 3.68
C ASP A 85 0.11 14.66 2.34
N THR A 86 1.41 14.93 2.18
CA THR A 86 1.95 15.59 0.97
C THR A 86 1.85 14.72 -0.28
N TRP A 87 1.63 13.41 -0.14
CA TRP A 87 1.58 12.44 -1.23
C TRP A 87 0.17 11.88 -1.46
N ARG A 88 -0.71 11.96 -0.46
CA ARG A 88 -2.02 11.32 -0.48
C ARG A 88 -2.92 11.83 -1.60
N SER A 89 -2.80 13.10 -1.98
CA SER A 89 -3.53 13.68 -3.12
C SER A 89 -3.25 12.95 -4.43
N GLU A 90 -1.99 12.55 -4.69
CA GLU A 90 -1.61 11.75 -5.86
C GLU A 90 -2.23 10.35 -5.79
N CYS A 91 -2.26 9.73 -4.61
CA CYS A 91 -2.94 8.44 -4.41
C CYS A 91 -4.44 8.52 -4.72
N TRP A 92 -5.12 9.58 -4.29
CA TRP A 92 -6.53 9.80 -4.63
C TRP A 92 -6.76 9.96 -6.13
N GLN A 93 -5.84 10.65 -6.84
CA GLN A 93 -5.91 10.76 -8.30
C GLN A 93 -5.74 9.38 -8.97
N MET A 94 -4.78 8.58 -8.51
CA MET A 94 -4.58 7.21 -9.01
C MET A 94 -5.80 6.31 -8.76
N MET A 95 -6.41 6.39 -7.57
CA MET A 95 -7.62 5.64 -7.25
C MET A 95 -8.81 6.08 -8.11
N LYS A 96 -8.92 7.38 -8.39
CA LYS A 96 -9.95 7.94 -9.28
C LYS A 96 -9.77 7.49 -10.73
N GLU A 97 -8.53 7.45 -11.23
CA GLU A 97 -8.21 6.94 -12.57
C GLU A 97 -8.51 5.44 -12.67
N ARG A 98 -8.26 4.70 -11.59
CA ARG A 98 -8.53 3.27 -11.46
C ARG A 98 -9.86 2.98 -10.76
N SER A 99 -10.93 3.65 -11.19
CA SER A 99 -12.29 3.41 -10.68
C SER A 99 -12.83 2.02 -11.01
N ASP A 100 -12.10 1.25 -11.82
CA ASP A 100 -12.32 -0.16 -12.11
C ASP A 100 -11.80 -1.11 -11.01
N LEU A 101 -11.14 -0.59 -9.97
CA LEU A 101 -10.61 -1.33 -8.82
C LEU A 101 -11.36 -0.97 -7.54
N TRP A 102 -11.32 -1.89 -6.57
CA TRP A 102 -11.82 -1.66 -5.22
C TRP A 102 -10.66 -1.44 -4.26
N PHE A 103 -10.50 -0.24 -3.71
CA PHE A 103 -9.43 0.04 -2.75
C PHE A 103 -9.90 -0.17 -1.32
N TYR A 104 -9.12 -0.92 -0.55
CA TYR A 104 -9.37 -1.22 0.85
C TYR A 104 -8.14 -0.88 1.69
N PHE A 105 -8.30 -0.07 2.73
CA PHE A 105 -7.22 0.28 3.66
C PHE A 105 -7.69 0.09 5.11
N PHE A 106 -6.75 -0.25 5.98
CA PHE A 106 -6.94 -0.32 7.43
C PHE A 106 -6.27 0.90 8.07
N THR A 107 -6.79 1.34 9.23
CA THR A 107 -6.19 2.42 9.99
C THR A 107 -6.26 2.16 11.50
N ASP A 108 -5.26 2.63 12.26
CA ASP A 108 -5.01 2.31 13.68
C ASP A 108 -5.31 3.42 14.72
#